data_AF-V7I7C4-F1
#
_entry.id   AF-V7I7C4-F1
#
_cell.length_a   1.000
_cell.length_b   1.000
_cell.length_c   1.000
_cell.angle_alpha   90.00
_cell.angle_beta   90.00
_cell.angle_gamma   90.00
#
_symmetry.space_group_name_H-M   'P 1'
#
loop_
_entity.id
_entity.type
_entity.pdbx_description
1 polymer ?
#
loop_
_entity_poly.entity_id
_entity_poly.type
_entity_poly.pdbx_seq_one_letter_code
_entity_poly.pdbx_strand_id
1 'polypeptide(L)'
;MRMKRVLVLCIFLVMSLGAFGCSGDAQSEIEELKQQVGKLQENTLTLDKDIKALEEENSELKREISGLEALVNLNDSNGDLTDLTLSEEARYEEFRASYDDGSLAGLGPLSVCKLYLHASSAEDYETVYELYTKNEKYVQWSKEEDRNFPKSDRMKDFGVYRDVYDLNIGYTESGEKHAIITWKSRNGDSDEKLGAYTYGFSLVKDGEIWKVNFMPIQ
;
A
#
# COMPACT_ATOMS: atom_id res chain seq x y z
N MET A 1 -24.11 21.91 25.62
CA MET A 1 -24.59 23.20 26.18
C MET A 1 -23.89 23.67 27.46
N ARG A 2 -23.22 22.81 28.25
CA ARG A 2 -22.60 23.21 29.54
C ARG A 2 -21.28 24.01 29.42
N MET A 3 -20.46 23.79 28.37
CA MET A 3 -19.20 24.54 28.19
C MET A 3 -19.39 26.05 27.92
N LYS A 4 -20.46 26.44 27.22
CA LYS A 4 -20.73 27.86 26.93
C LYS A 4 -21.08 28.68 28.19
N ARG A 5 -21.58 28.05 29.27
CA ARG A 5 -21.92 28.76 30.53
C ARG A 5 -20.70 28.99 31.43
N VAL A 6 -19.69 28.12 31.37
CA VAL A 6 -18.45 28.27 32.15
C VAL A 6 -17.57 29.39 31.57
N LEU A 7 -17.47 29.47 30.24
CA LEU A 7 -16.70 30.53 29.57
C LEU A 7 -17.26 31.94 29.85
N VAL A 8 -18.60 32.08 29.88
CA VAL A 8 -19.27 33.36 30.16
C VAL A 8 -19.13 33.77 31.63
N LEU A 9 -19.14 32.81 32.58
CA LEU A 9 -18.91 33.12 33.99
C LEU A 9 -17.46 33.56 34.27
N CYS A 10 -16.48 32.95 33.59
CA CYS A 10 -15.07 33.34 33.74
C CYS A 10 -14.80 34.75 33.18
N ILE A 11 -15.42 35.11 32.04
CA ILE A 11 -15.31 36.47 31.48
C ILE A 11 -15.96 37.51 32.42
N PHE A 12 -17.10 37.19 33.03
CA PHE A 12 -17.76 38.07 34.01
C PHE A 12 -16.96 38.24 35.30
N LEU A 13 -16.30 37.19 35.78
CA LEU A 13 -15.46 37.29 36.98
C LEU A 13 -14.22 38.17 36.72
N VAL A 14 -13.58 38.02 35.55
CA VAL A 14 -12.42 38.84 35.15
C VAL A 14 -12.81 40.31 34.96
N MET A 15 -14.00 40.61 34.42
CA MET A 15 -14.47 41.99 34.29
C MET A 15 -14.86 42.62 35.64
N SER A 16 -15.30 41.84 36.63
CA SER A 16 -15.63 42.35 37.98
C SER A 16 -14.40 42.61 38.87
N LEU A 17 -13.26 41.98 38.58
CA LEU A 17 -11.98 42.24 39.25
C LEU A 17 -11.20 43.43 38.68
N GLY A 18 -11.67 44.07 37.60
CA GLY A 18 -11.06 45.25 36.98
C GLY A 18 -11.03 46.52 37.83
N ALA A 19 -11.41 46.46 39.11
CA ALA A 19 -11.37 47.59 40.05
C ALA A 19 -10.26 47.47 41.12
N PHE A 20 -9.45 46.42 41.11
CA PHE A 20 -8.22 46.35 41.92
C PHE A 20 -7.03 46.57 41.00
N GLY A 21 -6.31 47.68 41.20
CA GLY A 21 -5.12 48.03 40.43
C GLY A 21 -4.12 46.88 40.45
N CYS A 22 -3.96 46.21 39.30
CA CYS A 22 -2.81 45.35 39.08
C CYS A 22 -1.55 46.21 39.24
N SER A 23 -0.66 45.81 40.14
CA SER A 23 0.72 46.31 40.20
C SER A 23 1.30 46.33 38.79
N GLY A 24 2.03 47.39 38.42
CA GLY A 24 2.66 47.53 37.09
C GLY A 24 3.50 46.31 36.70
N ASP A 25 4.02 45.57 37.67
CA ASP A 25 4.78 44.32 37.46
C ASP A 25 3.91 43.20 36.87
N ALA A 26 2.67 43.03 37.33
CA ALA A 26 1.78 41.97 36.84
C ALA A 26 1.31 42.25 35.40
N GLN A 27 1.16 43.52 35.02
CA GLN A 27 0.84 43.89 33.62
C GLN A 27 2.02 43.66 32.69
N SER A 28 3.25 43.91 33.15
CA SER A 28 4.48 43.61 32.42
C SER A 28 4.62 42.11 32.13
N GLU A 29 4.43 41.27 33.14
CA GLU A 29 4.56 39.82 33.03
C GLU A 29 3.50 39.20 32.09
N ILE A 30 2.27 39.73 32.10
CA ILE A 30 1.22 39.32 31.15
C ILE A 30 1.61 39.63 29.70
N GLU A 31 2.23 40.77 29.44
CA GLU A 31 2.61 41.17 28.08
C GLU A 31 3.78 40.33 27.56
N GLU A 32 4.75 40.02 28.43
CA GLU A 32 5.84 39.11 28.11
C GLU A 32 5.33 37.69 27.80
N LEU A 33 4.40 37.17 28.60
CA LEU A 33 3.76 35.87 28.35
C LEU A 33 3.00 35.83 27.02
N LYS A 34 2.28 36.90 26.64
CA LYS A 34 1.62 36.98 25.33
C LYS A 34 2.62 36.94 24.18
N GLN A 35 3.75 37.63 24.32
CA GLN A 35 4.79 37.64 23.31
C GLN A 35 5.41 36.24 23.14
N GLN A 36 5.64 35.53 24.25
CA GLN A 36 6.11 34.15 24.23
C GLN A 36 5.10 33.20 23.59
N VAL A 37 3.81 33.32 23.91
CA VAL A 37 2.74 32.53 23.29
C VAL A 37 2.67 32.78 21.78
N GLY A 38 2.80 34.03 21.33
CA GLY A 38 2.83 34.37 19.90
C GLY A 38 4.00 33.70 19.17
N LYS A 39 5.21 33.74 19.76
CA LYS A 39 6.37 33.04 19.21
C LYS A 39 6.18 31.52 19.17
N LEU A 40 5.58 30.94 20.21
CA LEU A 40 5.27 29.51 20.25
C LEU A 40 4.27 29.12 19.16
N GLN A 41 3.25 29.92 18.92
CA GLN A 41 2.29 29.68 17.84
C GLN A 41 2.95 29.71 16.46
N GLU A 42 3.85 30.67 16.21
CA GLU A 42 4.62 30.74 14.96
C GLU A 42 5.54 29.53 14.77
N ASN A 43 6.24 29.11 15.82
CA ASN A 43 7.06 27.89 15.79
C ASN A 43 6.20 26.66 15.50
N THR A 44 5.00 26.56 16.09
CA THR A 44 4.09 25.42 15.87
C THR A 44 3.64 25.37 14.41
N LEU A 45 3.29 26.52 13.82
CA LEU A 45 2.93 26.61 12.39
C LEU A 45 4.08 26.25 11.45
N THR A 46 5.31 26.54 11.86
CA THR A 46 6.50 26.19 11.09
C THR A 46 6.77 24.69 11.15
N LEU A 47 6.72 24.11 12.35
CA LEU A 47 6.84 22.66 12.54
C LEU A 47 5.78 21.87 11.79
N ASP A 48 4.53 22.35 11.74
CA ASP A 48 3.46 21.71 10.95
C ASP A 48 3.77 21.68 9.44
N LYS A 49 4.46 22.70 8.92
CA LYS A 49 4.90 22.71 7.51
C LYS A 49 6.02 21.70 7.29
N ASP A 50 7.00 21.68 8.19
CA ASP A 50 8.13 20.77 8.10
C ASP A 50 7.68 19.30 8.20
N ILE A 51 6.73 19.00 9.10
CA ILE A 51 6.13 17.66 9.21
C ILE A 51 5.48 17.23 7.90
N LYS A 52 4.69 18.09 7.26
CA LYS A 52 4.05 17.76 5.98
C LYS A 52 5.05 17.54 4.87
N ALA A 53 6.11 18.36 4.79
CA ALA A 53 7.17 18.18 3.81
C ALA A 53 7.92 16.84 4.03
N LEU A 54 8.20 16.48 5.28
CA LEU A 54 8.82 15.20 5.62
C LEU A 54 7.89 14.00 5.35
N GLU A 55 6.58 14.15 5.52
CA GLU A 55 5.60 13.12 5.16
C GLU A 55 5.59 12.87 3.64
N GLU A 56 5.68 13.94 2.85
CA GLU A 56 5.77 13.86 1.38
C GLU A 56 7.07 13.19 0.93
N GLU A 57 8.22 13.60 1.47
CA GLU A 57 9.52 12.97 1.17
C GLU A 57 9.54 11.48 1.55
N ASN A 58 8.97 11.11 2.70
CA ASN A 58 8.85 9.71 3.09
C ASN A 58 7.95 8.90 2.16
N SER A 59 6.92 9.51 1.57
CA SER A 59 6.06 8.85 0.59
C SER A 59 6.81 8.56 -0.71
N GLU A 60 7.66 9.48 -1.15
CA GLU A 60 8.49 9.33 -2.36
C GLU A 60 9.59 8.29 -2.15
N LEU A 61 10.32 8.35 -1.03
CA LEU A 61 11.34 7.36 -0.70
C LEU A 61 10.79 5.93 -0.62
N LYS A 62 9.58 5.75 -0.06
CA LYS A 62 8.91 4.44 -0.04
C LYS A 62 8.62 3.92 -1.45
N ARG A 63 8.24 4.80 -2.38
CA ARG A 63 8.02 4.44 -3.78
C ARG A 63 9.33 4.03 -4.45
N GLU A 64 10.43 4.74 -4.20
CA GLU A 64 11.75 4.39 -4.75
C GLU A 64 12.27 3.05 -4.21
N ILE A 65 12.18 2.82 -2.90
CA ILE A 65 12.59 1.55 -2.27
C ILE A 65 11.82 0.38 -2.88
N SER A 66 10.50 0.51 -3.04
CA SER A 66 9.69 -0.54 -3.66
C SER A 66 10.11 -0.83 -5.11
N GLY A 67 10.55 0.17 -5.87
CA GLY A 67 11.08 -0.02 -7.22
C GLY A 67 12.42 -0.77 -7.21
N LEU A 68 13.31 -0.42 -6.28
CA LEU A 68 14.61 -1.08 -6.12
C LEU A 68 14.46 -2.54 -5.68
N GLU A 69 13.57 -2.82 -4.73
CA GLU A 69 13.25 -4.19 -4.31
C GLU A 69 12.75 -5.05 -5.49
N ALA A 70 11.93 -4.46 -6.36
CA ALA A 70 11.41 -5.13 -7.54
C ALA A 70 12.53 -5.48 -8.54
N LEU A 71 13.49 -4.58 -8.75
CA LEU A 71 14.65 -4.82 -9.61
C LEU A 71 15.60 -5.87 -9.03
N VAL A 72 15.83 -5.87 -7.71
CA VAL A 72 16.68 -6.86 -7.03
C VAL A 72 16.07 -8.25 -7.16
N ASN A 73 14.77 -8.39 -6.86
CA ASN A 73 14.08 -9.68 -6.99
C ASN A 73 14.09 -10.19 -8.45
N LEU A 74 13.91 -9.31 -9.43
CA LEU A 74 14.01 -9.69 -10.83
C LEU A 74 15.42 -10.15 -11.24
N ASN A 75 16.46 -9.49 -10.74
CA ASN A 75 17.83 -9.86 -11.05
C ASN A 75 18.18 -11.24 -10.48
N ASP A 76 17.69 -11.56 -9.28
CA ASP A 76 17.84 -12.88 -8.67
C ASP A 76 17.06 -13.97 -9.43
N SER A 77 15.96 -13.60 -10.10
CA SER A 77 15.12 -14.50 -10.91
C SER A 77 15.49 -14.48 -12.40
N ASN A 78 16.60 -13.82 -12.79
CA ASN A 78 17.01 -13.60 -14.18
C ASN A 78 15.90 -13.07 -15.11
N GLY A 79 14.96 -12.27 -14.57
CA GLY A 79 13.82 -11.74 -15.31
C GLY A 79 12.65 -12.72 -15.51
N ASP A 80 12.60 -13.84 -14.80
CA ASP A 80 11.46 -14.77 -14.79
C ASP A 80 10.56 -14.53 -13.58
N LEU A 81 9.30 -14.16 -13.82
CA LEU A 81 8.29 -13.96 -12.75
C LEU A 81 7.65 -15.27 -12.26
N THR A 82 7.92 -16.40 -12.92
CA THR A 82 7.45 -17.73 -12.51
C THR A 82 8.44 -18.46 -11.60
N ASP A 83 9.69 -17.99 -11.54
CA ASP A 83 10.74 -18.56 -10.72
C ASP A 83 10.75 -17.94 -9.32
N LEU A 84 10.73 -18.77 -8.28
CA LEU A 84 10.69 -18.31 -6.89
C LEU A 84 12.09 -18.26 -6.30
N THR A 85 12.40 -17.22 -5.53
CA THR A 85 13.58 -17.25 -4.67
C THR A 85 13.39 -18.28 -3.55
N LEU A 86 14.47 -18.74 -2.92
CA LEU A 86 14.39 -19.71 -1.81
C LEU A 86 13.46 -19.25 -0.66
N SER A 87 13.43 -17.93 -0.39
CA SER A 87 12.53 -17.37 0.63
C SER A 87 11.08 -17.38 0.17
N GLU A 88 10.81 -17.11 -1.10
CA GLU A 88 9.46 -17.14 -1.66
C GLU A 88 8.93 -18.56 -1.75
N GLU A 89 9.78 -19.52 -2.12
CA GLU A 89 9.44 -20.95 -2.17
C GLU A 89 9.10 -21.50 -0.78
N ALA A 90 9.86 -21.12 0.25
CA ALA A 90 9.54 -21.50 1.63
C ALA A 90 8.16 -20.98 2.08
N ARG A 91 7.82 -19.73 1.73
CA ARG A 91 6.50 -19.14 2.02
C ARG A 91 5.40 -19.77 1.19
N TYR A 92 5.68 -20.09 -0.07
CA TYR A 92 4.76 -20.79 -0.96
C TYR A 92 4.37 -22.15 -0.39
N GLU A 93 5.34 -22.96 0.03
CA GLU A 93 5.08 -24.30 0.59
C GLU A 93 4.34 -24.23 1.93
N GLU A 94 4.67 -23.26 2.79
CA GLU A 94 3.93 -23.02 4.04
C GLU A 94 2.47 -22.64 3.78
N PHE A 95 2.23 -21.73 2.83
CA PHE A 95 0.90 -21.33 2.41
C PHE A 95 0.14 -22.50 1.80
N ARG A 96 0.73 -23.22 0.85
CA ARG A 96 0.12 -24.36 0.17
C ARG A 96 -0.29 -25.49 1.12
N ALA A 97 0.48 -25.72 2.19
CA ALA A 97 0.20 -26.79 3.14
C ALA A 97 -1.03 -26.51 4.03
N SER A 98 -1.35 -25.24 4.29
CA SER A 98 -2.33 -24.84 5.31
C SER A 98 -3.44 -23.92 4.81
N TYR A 99 -3.19 -23.24 3.68
CA TYR A 99 -3.95 -22.10 3.16
C TYR A 99 -4.23 -21.01 4.21
N ASP A 100 -3.34 -20.88 5.19
CA ASP A 100 -3.37 -19.82 6.18
C ASP A 100 -2.77 -18.54 5.61
N ASP A 101 -3.59 -17.49 5.50
CA ASP A 101 -3.18 -16.19 5.00
C ASP A 101 -2.04 -15.59 5.84
N GLY A 102 -1.90 -15.98 7.11
CA GLY A 102 -0.79 -15.58 7.98
C GLY A 102 0.59 -15.89 7.41
N SER A 103 0.73 -16.96 6.63
CA SER A 103 2.00 -17.33 5.97
C SER A 103 2.43 -16.34 4.88
N LEU A 104 1.49 -15.55 4.34
CA LEU A 104 1.75 -14.49 3.37
C LEU A 104 2.09 -13.14 4.03
N ALA A 105 2.04 -13.05 5.35
CA ALA A 105 2.30 -11.81 6.07
C ALA A 105 3.73 -11.31 5.82
N GLY A 106 3.83 -10.02 5.49
CA GLY A 106 5.09 -9.34 5.20
C GLY A 106 5.60 -9.52 3.76
N LEU A 107 4.94 -10.35 2.94
CA LEU A 107 5.27 -10.41 1.51
C LEU A 107 4.81 -9.13 0.81
N GLY A 108 5.63 -8.62 -0.10
CA GLY A 108 5.27 -7.51 -0.97
C GLY A 108 4.37 -7.97 -2.14
N PRO A 109 3.77 -7.03 -2.88
CA PRO A 109 2.89 -7.35 -4.01
C PRO A 109 3.58 -8.22 -5.08
N LEU A 110 4.85 -7.95 -5.38
CA LEU A 110 5.60 -8.69 -6.38
C LEU A 110 5.77 -10.17 -6.00
N SER A 111 6.15 -10.46 -4.74
CA SER A 111 6.28 -11.84 -4.29
C SER A 111 4.95 -12.58 -4.36
N VAL A 112 3.84 -11.97 -3.96
CA VAL A 112 2.51 -12.59 -4.09
C VAL A 112 2.14 -12.85 -5.56
N CYS A 113 2.48 -11.93 -6.47
CA CYS A 113 2.33 -12.14 -7.92
C CYS A 113 3.16 -13.34 -8.40
N LYS A 114 4.44 -13.44 -8.01
CA LYS A 114 5.29 -14.58 -8.36
C LYS A 114 4.74 -15.90 -7.84
N LEU A 115 4.29 -15.94 -6.58
CA LEU A 115 3.63 -17.11 -5.99
C LEU A 115 2.41 -17.55 -6.81
N TYR A 116 1.58 -16.60 -7.25
CA TYR A 116 0.42 -16.89 -8.11
C TYR A 116 0.82 -17.44 -9.48
N LEU A 117 1.82 -16.83 -10.13
CA LEU A 117 2.30 -17.25 -11.45
C LEU A 117 2.96 -18.63 -11.38
N HIS A 118 3.70 -18.90 -10.30
CA HIS A 118 4.29 -20.20 -10.00
C HIS A 118 3.22 -21.27 -9.77
N ALA A 119 2.22 -21.01 -8.92
CA ALA A 119 1.09 -21.94 -8.72
C ALA A 119 0.36 -22.24 -10.04
N SER A 120 0.16 -21.20 -10.85
CA SER A 120 -0.48 -21.33 -12.16
C SER A 120 0.34 -22.18 -13.13
N SER A 121 1.67 -22.01 -13.16
CA SER A 121 2.57 -22.76 -14.05
C SER A 121 2.72 -24.22 -13.63
N ALA A 122 2.63 -24.48 -12.31
CA ALA A 122 2.64 -25.82 -11.73
C ALA A 122 1.27 -26.54 -11.82
N GLU A 123 0.25 -25.91 -12.42
CA GLU A 123 -1.14 -26.39 -12.45
C GLU A 123 -1.75 -26.62 -11.04
N ASP A 124 -1.25 -25.94 -10.02
CA ASP A 124 -1.80 -25.97 -8.66
C ASP A 124 -2.96 -24.97 -8.51
N TYR A 125 -4.08 -25.31 -9.16
CA TYR A 125 -5.26 -24.44 -9.19
C TYR A 125 -5.91 -24.23 -7.83
N GLU A 126 -5.71 -25.15 -6.89
CA GLU A 126 -6.21 -24.99 -5.52
C GLU A 126 -5.48 -23.84 -4.83
N THR A 127 -4.15 -23.82 -4.93
CA THR A 127 -3.33 -22.72 -4.40
C THR A 127 -3.61 -21.39 -5.12
N VAL A 128 -3.79 -21.42 -6.45
CA VAL A 128 -4.22 -20.24 -7.23
C VAL A 128 -5.51 -19.64 -6.67
N TYR A 129 -6.52 -20.47 -6.41
CA TYR A 129 -7.81 -20.02 -5.88
C TYR A 129 -7.66 -19.39 -4.49
N GLU A 130 -6.86 -19.99 -3.61
CA GLU A 130 -6.67 -19.52 -2.24
C GLU A 130 -5.86 -18.20 -2.15
N LEU A 131 -5.08 -17.88 -3.20
CA LEU A 131 -4.37 -16.60 -3.31
C LEU A 131 -5.29 -15.43 -3.69
N TYR A 132 -6.47 -15.68 -4.24
CA TYR A 132 -7.43 -14.62 -4.49
C TYR A 132 -7.88 -13.96 -3.18
N THR A 133 -8.23 -12.67 -3.26
CA THR A 133 -8.94 -12.01 -2.16
C THR A 133 -10.22 -12.78 -1.85
N LYS A 134 -10.69 -12.82 -0.62
CA LYS A 134 -12.00 -13.42 -0.27
C LYS A 134 -13.02 -12.35 0.14
N ASN A 135 -12.69 -11.10 -0.15
CA ASN A 135 -13.49 -9.96 0.23
C ASN A 135 -14.77 -9.91 -0.62
N GLU A 136 -15.92 -9.95 0.05
CA GLU A 136 -17.26 -10.01 -0.55
C GLU A 136 -17.58 -8.83 -1.49
N LYS A 137 -16.80 -7.74 -1.44
CA LYS A 137 -16.91 -6.60 -2.35
C LYS A 137 -16.55 -6.95 -3.79
N TYR A 138 -15.78 -8.03 -4.00
CA TYR A 138 -15.35 -8.47 -5.31
C TYR A 138 -16.23 -9.63 -5.77
N VAL A 139 -16.70 -9.59 -7.02
CA VAL A 139 -17.44 -10.70 -7.62
C VAL A 139 -16.45 -11.82 -7.88
N GLN A 140 -16.71 -13.00 -7.33
CA GLN A 140 -15.87 -14.18 -7.49
C GLN A 140 -16.74 -15.41 -7.74
N TRP A 141 -16.21 -16.36 -8.51
CA TRP A 141 -16.81 -17.69 -8.58
C TRP A 141 -16.44 -18.50 -7.34
N SER A 142 -17.29 -19.45 -7.01
CA SER A 142 -17.04 -20.42 -5.95
C SER A 142 -15.84 -21.31 -6.28
N LYS A 143 -15.26 -21.90 -5.25
CA LYS A 143 -14.16 -22.88 -5.39
C LYS A 143 -14.55 -24.09 -6.24
N GLU A 144 -15.82 -24.49 -6.14
CA GLU A 144 -16.37 -25.58 -6.94
C GLU A 144 -16.47 -25.20 -8.41
N GLU A 145 -16.95 -23.99 -8.71
CA GLU A 145 -16.95 -23.46 -10.07
C GLU A 145 -15.53 -23.34 -10.63
N ASP A 146 -14.56 -22.85 -9.83
CA ASP A 146 -13.17 -22.77 -10.25
C ASP A 146 -12.64 -24.15 -10.67
N ARG A 147 -12.80 -25.16 -9.81
CA ARG A 147 -12.36 -26.53 -10.08
C ARG A 147 -12.94 -27.13 -11.37
N ASN A 148 -14.13 -26.69 -11.77
CA ASN A 148 -14.80 -27.17 -12.97
C ASN A 148 -14.37 -26.45 -14.26
N PHE A 149 -13.55 -25.39 -14.19
CA PHE A 149 -13.04 -24.76 -15.40
C PHE A 149 -12.17 -25.72 -16.20
N PRO A 150 -12.41 -25.84 -17.52
CA PRO A 150 -11.58 -26.67 -18.37
C PRO A 150 -10.17 -26.09 -18.43
N LYS A 151 -9.17 -26.97 -18.54
CA LYS A 151 -7.76 -26.57 -18.76
C LYS A 151 -7.59 -25.66 -19.97
N SER A 152 -8.54 -25.66 -20.91
CA SER A 152 -8.52 -24.77 -22.07
C SER A 152 -8.62 -23.29 -21.72
N ASP A 153 -9.29 -22.99 -20.61
CA ASP A 153 -9.64 -21.64 -20.18
C ASP A 153 -8.68 -21.14 -19.10
N ARG A 154 -7.78 -22.02 -18.62
CA ARG A 154 -6.67 -21.68 -17.75
C ARG A 154 -5.54 -21.03 -18.56
N MET A 155 -4.67 -20.30 -17.87
CA MET A 155 -3.48 -19.71 -18.47
C MET A 155 -2.57 -20.81 -19.04
N LYS A 156 -2.12 -20.65 -20.29
CA LYS A 156 -1.29 -21.64 -21.00
C LYS A 156 0.04 -21.09 -21.44
N ASP A 157 0.06 -19.82 -21.84
CA ASP A 157 1.28 -19.18 -22.27
C ASP A 157 1.90 -18.44 -21.08
N PHE A 158 3.06 -18.93 -20.67
CA PHE A 158 3.87 -18.32 -19.63
C PHE A 158 5.08 -17.57 -20.20
N GLY A 159 5.27 -17.55 -21.53
CA GLY A 159 6.37 -16.87 -22.19
C GLY A 159 6.45 -15.39 -21.84
N VAL A 160 5.30 -14.73 -21.74
CA VAL A 160 5.17 -13.30 -21.40
C VAL A 160 5.58 -12.95 -19.96
N TYR A 161 5.78 -13.94 -19.10
CA TYR A 161 6.29 -13.77 -17.73
C TYR A 161 7.78 -14.10 -17.61
N ARG A 162 8.41 -14.49 -18.73
CA ARG A 162 9.84 -14.74 -18.86
C ARG A 162 10.50 -13.60 -19.64
N ASP A 163 11.80 -13.39 -19.39
CA ASP A 163 12.60 -12.31 -19.97
C ASP A 163 11.95 -10.92 -19.80
N VAL A 164 11.46 -10.68 -18.59
CA VAL A 164 10.74 -9.47 -18.21
C VAL A 164 11.70 -8.28 -18.09
N TYR A 165 11.22 -7.11 -18.53
CA TYR A 165 11.90 -5.84 -18.36
C TYR A 165 10.89 -4.71 -18.13
N ASP A 166 11.37 -3.53 -17.73
CA ASP A 166 10.53 -2.35 -17.43
C ASP A 166 9.43 -2.66 -16.40
N LEU A 167 9.80 -3.42 -15.37
CA LEU A 167 8.89 -3.80 -14.30
C LEU A 167 8.71 -2.64 -13.33
N ASN A 168 7.46 -2.31 -13.04
CA ASN A 168 7.08 -1.23 -12.15
C ASN A 168 5.98 -1.71 -11.20
N ILE A 169 5.98 -1.19 -9.97
CA ILE A 169 4.92 -1.44 -8.98
C ILE A 169 4.30 -0.09 -8.63
N GLY A 170 3.05 0.10 -9.03
CA GLY A 170 2.23 1.25 -8.68
C GLY A 170 1.33 0.94 -7.50
N TYR A 171 1.14 1.90 -6.59
CA TYR A 171 0.20 1.81 -5.48
C TYR A 171 -0.88 2.89 -5.64
N THR A 172 -2.13 2.55 -5.32
CA THR A 172 -3.21 3.54 -5.23
C THR A 172 -3.55 3.82 -3.77
N GLU A 173 -3.71 5.09 -3.41
CA GLU A 173 -3.91 5.52 -2.02
C GLU A 173 -5.38 5.76 -1.64
N SER A 174 -6.32 5.63 -2.57
CA SER A 174 -7.73 5.96 -2.31
C SER A 174 -8.51 4.76 -1.75
N GLY A 175 -8.68 4.73 -0.42
CA GLY A 175 -9.58 3.81 0.28
C GLY A 175 -8.99 2.41 0.49
N GLU A 176 -9.16 1.53 -0.48
CA GLU A 176 -8.53 0.19 -0.46
C GLU A 176 -7.14 0.32 -1.10
N LYS A 177 -6.12 -0.24 -0.44
CA LYS A 177 -4.76 -0.20 -0.99
C LYS A 177 -4.68 -1.21 -2.12
N HIS A 178 -4.59 -0.74 -3.36
CA HIS A 178 -4.30 -1.59 -4.51
C HIS A 178 -2.84 -1.47 -4.90
N ALA A 179 -2.30 -2.56 -5.44
CA ALA A 179 -1.05 -2.56 -6.15
C ALA A 179 -1.30 -3.03 -7.58
N ILE A 180 -0.66 -2.36 -8.53
CA ILE A 180 -0.63 -2.78 -9.93
C ILE A 180 0.84 -2.97 -10.29
N ILE A 181 1.19 -4.21 -10.65
CA ILE A 181 2.50 -4.55 -11.17
C ILE A 181 2.37 -4.48 -12.69
N THR A 182 3.22 -3.70 -13.34
CA THR A 182 3.27 -3.63 -14.80
C THR A 182 4.64 -4.06 -15.30
N TRP A 183 4.69 -4.69 -16.46
CA TRP A 183 5.95 -5.05 -17.10
C TRP A 183 5.81 -5.19 -18.61
N LYS A 184 6.96 -5.29 -19.28
CA LYS A 184 7.06 -5.68 -20.68
C LYS A 184 7.83 -6.99 -20.79
N SER A 185 7.53 -7.79 -21.80
CA SER A 185 8.26 -9.03 -22.08
C SER A 185 8.76 -9.03 -23.51
N ARG A 186 9.97 -9.57 -23.71
CA ARG A 186 10.53 -9.78 -25.06
C ARG A 186 9.86 -10.91 -25.81
N ASN A 187 9.15 -11.78 -25.08
CA ASN A 187 8.39 -12.89 -25.62
C ASN A 187 6.93 -12.51 -25.90
N GLY A 188 6.52 -11.28 -25.57
CA GLY A 188 5.17 -10.78 -25.82
C GLY A 188 4.99 -10.22 -27.22
N ASP A 189 3.73 -10.16 -27.66
CA ASP A 189 3.37 -9.51 -28.91
C ASP A 189 3.77 -8.02 -28.84
N SER A 190 4.44 -7.56 -29.90
CA SER A 190 4.77 -6.15 -30.08
C SER A 190 4.05 -5.64 -31.32
N ASP A 191 3.37 -4.50 -31.17
CA ASP A 191 2.77 -3.81 -32.30
C ASP A 191 3.81 -2.81 -32.82
N GLU A 192 4.16 -2.90 -34.10
CA GLU A 192 5.16 -2.02 -34.74
C GLU A 192 4.85 -0.52 -34.60
N LYS A 193 3.59 -0.14 -34.36
CA LYS A 193 3.14 1.26 -34.21
C LYS A 193 2.97 1.70 -32.75
N LEU A 194 2.67 0.78 -31.83
CA LEU A 194 2.41 1.09 -30.41
C LEU A 194 3.57 0.71 -29.48
N GLY A 195 4.54 -0.07 -29.96
CA GLY A 195 5.65 -0.59 -29.16
C GLY A 195 5.30 -1.90 -28.45
N ALA A 196 6.16 -2.31 -27.52
CA ALA A 196 5.96 -3.53 -26.73
C ALA A 196 4.72 -3.40 -25.83
N TYR A 197 3.86 -4.42 -25.85
CA TYR A 197 2.70 -4.49 -24.98
C TYR A 197 3.12 -4.44 -23.51
N THR A 198 2.36 -3.68 -22.72
CA THR A 198 2.56 -3.59 -21.27
C THR A 198 1.51 -4.43 -20.59
N TYR A 199 1.94 -5.46 -19.89
CA TYR A 199 1.09 -6.34 -19.11
C TYR A 199 0.85 -5.76 -17.72
N GLY A 200 -0.34 -5.97 -17.17
CA GLY A 200 -0.70 -5.59 -15.81
C GLY A 200 -1.09 -6.77 -14.94
N PHE A 201 -0.71 -6.74 -13.67
CA PHE A 201 -1.18 -7.66 -12.64
C PHE A 201 -1.66 -6.87 -11.42
N SER A 202 -2.91 -7.08 -11.00
CA SER A 202 -3.52 -6.31 -9.92
C SER A 202 -3.67 -7.12 -8.62
N LEU A 203 -3.38 -6.46 -7.51
CA LEU A 203 -3.55 -6.96 -6.15
C LEU A 203 -4.32 -5.96 -5.31
N VAL A 204 -4.99 -6.48 -4.28
CA VAL A 204 -5.66 -5.69 -3.25
C VAL A 204 -5.10 -6.07 -1.89
N LYS A 205 -4.97 -5.09 -1.00
CA LYS A 205 -4.57 -5.35 0.38
C LYS A 205 -5.78 -5.72 1.22
N ASP A 206 -5.76 -6.90 1.82
CA ASP A 206 -6.74 -7.38 2.78
C ASP A 206 -6.11 -7.38 4.18
N GLY A 207 -6.46 -6.37 4.99
CA GLY A 207 -5.74 -6.06 6.22
C GLY A 207 -4.27 -5.70 5.94
N GLU A 208 -3.35 -6.54 6.44
CA GLU A 208 -1.91 -6.38 6.23
C GLU A 208 -1.33 -7.30 5.15
N ILE A 209 -2.17 -8.10 4.50
CA ILE A 209 -1.76 -9.13 3.54
C ILE A 209 -2.16 -8.72 2.13
N TRP A 210 -1.26 -8.92 1.16
CA TRP A 210 -1.60 -8.72 -0.24
C TRP A 210 -2.29 -9.96 -0.80
N LYS A 211 -3.41 -9.73 -1.49
CA LYS A 211 -4.22 -10.75 -2.13
C LYS A 211 -4.37 -10.46 -3.61
N VAL A 212 -4.44 -11.53 -4.40
CA VAL A 212 -4.61 -11.43 -5.84
C VAL A 212 -6.01 -10.95 -6.13
N ASN A 213 -6.14 -9.92 -6.97
CA ASN A 213 -7.45 -9.47 -7.39
C ASN A 213 -8.12 -10.55 -8.26
N PHE A 214 -9.44 -10.63 -8.22
CA PHE A 214 -10.16 -11.59 -9.06
C PHE A 214 -10.04 -11.16 -10.53
N MET A 215 -9.52 -12.05 -11.39
CA MET A 215 -9.02 -11.73 -12.73
C MET A 215 -7.89 -10.68 -12.71
N PRO A 216 -6.71 -11.07 -12.21
CA PRO A 216 -5.66 -10.11 -11.88
C PRO A 216 -4.93 -9.58 -13.11
N ILE A 217 -4.94 -10.31 -14.23
CA ILE A 217 -4.17 -10.01 -15.45
C ILE A 217 -5.00 -9.10 -16.37
N GLN A 218 -4.41 -8.00 -16.82
CA GLN A 218 -5.02 -7.00 -17.72
C GLN A 218 -4.08 -6.60 -18.86
#